data_AF-A0A2I0PNL6-F1
#
_entry.id   AF-A0A2I0PNL6-F1
#
_cell.length_a   1.000
_cell.length_b   1.000
_cell.length_c   1.000
_cell.angle_alpha   90.00
_cell.angle_beta   90.00
_cell.angle_gamma   90.00
#
_symmetry.space_group_name_H-M   'P 1'
#
loop_
_entity.id
_entity.type
_entity.pdbx_description
1 polymer ?
#
loop_
_entity_poly.entity_id
_entity_poly.type
_entity_poly.pdbx_seq_one_letter_code
_entity_poly.pdbx_strand_id
1 'polypeptide(L)'
;MSKKYFLIFIFLIIFAVSVTAIFFMDHSTTTTTSSYFNQQQLAKINKSSSSYSFVVYGDNRDSKGRFNKMLLDINKRNVVFAMANGDLVSIGSKSELYGFINQIKISKIPTITIIGNHELYPNKGSTYYRQIFGPTYYSFTTKNAYFIILDDSNNQGLGSVQRQWLQKELKKSQKYRHRFIFLHTPLYDPRKGKYVQGHSLTNLKAAQDMNNLFDKYNVTMIFSSHIHGYFRGKWHKTPYIITGGAGVDLAGTNPKNFFFNYVIVHLNGNKVIYQVVKY
;
A
#
# COMPACT_ATOMS: atom_id res chain seq x y z
N MET A 1 -45.25 -16.90 -48.28
CA MET A 1 -45.52 -16.50 -46.88
C MET A 1 -46.57 -15.40 -46.90
N SER A 2 -47.72 -15.53 -46.23
CA SER A 2 -48.80 -14.52 -46.34
C SER A 2 -48.37 -13.17 -45.74
N LYS A 3 -48.89 -12.04 -46.25
CA LYS A 3 -48.59 -10.68 -45.76
C LYS A 3 -48.71 -10.55 -44.23
N LYS A 4 -49.60 -11.32 -43.61
CA LYS A 4 -49.82 -11.36 -42.16
C LYS A 4 -48.60 -11.89 -41.40
N TYR A 5 -47.95 -12.95 -41.90
CA TYR A 5 -46.74 -13.51 -41.27
C TYR A 5 -45.50 -12.65 -41.48
N PHE A 6 -45.43 -11.92 -42.60
CA PHE A 6 -44.35 -10.96 -42.87
C PHE A 6 -44.38 -9.76 -41.90
N LEU A 7 -45.57 -9.23 -41.60
CA LEU A 7 -45.74 -8.13 -40.63
C LEU A 7 -45.41 -8.56 -39.20
N ILE A 8 -45.80 -9.77 -38.79
CA ILE A 8 -45.45 -10.32 -37.47
C ILE A 8 -43.94 -10.50 -37.33
N PHE A 9 -43.28 -10.98 -38.40
CA PHE A 9 -41.82 -11.14 -38.41
C PHE A 9 -41.08 -9.80 -38.30
N ILE A 10 -41.53 -8.77 -39.01
CA ILE A 10 -40.98 -7.41 -38.89
C ILE A 10 -41.17 -6.87 -37.46
N PHE A 11 -42.34 -7.06 -36.86
CA PHE A 11 -42.61 -6.59 -35.50
C PHE A 11 -41.71 -7.27 -34.46
N LEU A 12 -41.47 -8.59 -34.60
CA LEU A 12 -40.54 -9.32 -33.74
C LEU A 12 -39.09 -8.86 -33.89
N ILE A 13 -38.65 -8.50 -35.10
CA ILE A 13 -37.32 -7.92 -35.33
C ILE A 13 -37.21 -6.55 -34.68
N ILE A 14 -38.20 -5.66 -34.87
CA ILE A 14 -38.19 -4.33 -34.26
C ILE A 14 -38.20 -4.43 -32.74
N PHE A 15 -38.99 -5.35 -32.17
CA PHE A 15 -39.02 -5.60 -30.73
C PHE A 15 -37.67 -6.12 -30.22
N ALA A 16 -37.05 -7.08 -30.90
CA ALA A 16 -35.72 -7.60 -30.53
C ALA A 16 -34.62 -6.53 -30.63
N VAL A 17 -34.65 -5.68 -31.67
CA VAL A 17 -33.73 -4.55 -31.82
C VAL A 17 -33.95 -3.50 -30.73
N SER A 18 -35.20 -3.24 -30.33
CA SER A 18 -35.52 -2.29 -29.25
C SER A 18 -35.08 -2.80 -27.87
N VAL A 19 -35.28 -4.08 -27.56
CA VAL A 19 -34.83 -4.70 -26.31
C VAL A 19 -33.31 -4.75 -26.25
N THR A 20 -32.64 -5.08 -27.35
CA THR A 20 -31.16 -5.02 -27.39
C THR A 20 -30.65 -3.60 -27.28
N ALA A 21 -31.28 -2.61 -27.92
CA ALA A 21 -30.92 -1.20 -27.77
C ALA A 21 -31.10 -0.68 -26.33
N ILE A 22 -32.15 -1.11 -25.61
CA ILE A 22 -32.34 -0.80 -24.19
C ILE A 22 -31.23 -1.45 -23.34
N PHE A 23 -30.87 -2.71 -23.61
CA PHE A 23 -29.74 -3.38 -22.95
C PHE A 23 -28.39 -2.70 -23.23
N PHE A 24 -28.18 -2.15 -24.44
CA PHE A 24 -26.98 -1.40 -24.79
C PHE A 24 -26.98 0.04 -24.24
N MET A 25 -28.14 0.69 -24.10
CA MET A 25 -28.26 2.02 -23.48
C MET A 25 -28.09 1.96 -21.96
N ASP A 26 -28.51 0.89 -21.28
CA ASP A 26 -28.23 0.71 -19.84
C ASP A 26 -26.73 0.37 -19.58
N HIS A 27 -25.99 0.00 -20.64
CA HIS A 27 -24.53 -0.13 -20.65
C HIS A 27 -23.80 1.09 -21.23
N SER A 28 -24.53 2.15 -21.59
CA SER A 28 -23.93 3.42 -22.00
C SER A 28 -23.46 4.20 -20.76
N THR A 29 -22.27 3.80 -20.29
CA THR A 29 -21.28 4.64 -19.61
C THR A 29 -21.83 5.81 -18.79
N THR A 30 -22.45 5.50 -17.65
CA THR A 30 -22.12 6.32 -16.48
C THR A 30 -20.63 6.07 -16.23
N THR A 31 -19.80 7.00 -16.68
CA THR A 31 -18.41 7.12 -16.24
C THR A 31 -18.43 7.48 -14.76
N THR A 32 -18.79 6.50 -13.93
CA THR A 32 -18.34 6.43 -12.56
C THR A 32 -16.83 6.30 -12.68
N THR A 33 -16.13 7.44 -12.66
CA THR A 33 -14.69 7.48 -12.37
C THR A 33 -14.50 6.70 -11.09
N SER A 34 -14.13 5.44 -11.22
CA SER A 34 -13.88 4.57 -10.10
C SER A 34 -12.73 5.20 -9.32
N SER A 35 -13.05 5.62 -8.10
CA SER A 35 -12.14 6.27 -7.17
C SER A 35 -11.13 5.24 -6.64
N TYR A 36 -10.16 4.86 -7.48
CA TYR A 36 -9.06 3.96 -7.10
C TYR A 36 -7.75 4.74 -7.11
N PHE A 37 -7.55 5.59 -6.11
CA PHE A 37 -6.39 6.49 -6.02
C PHE A 37 -5.07 5.73 -6.23
N ASN A 38 -4.85 4.58 -5.57
CA ASN A 38 -3.58 3.85 -5.72
C ASN A 38 -3.37 3.34 -7.15
N GLN A 39 -4.41 2.89 -7.84
CA GLN A 39 -4.31 2.47 -9.24
C GLN A 39 -3.89 3.65 -10.14
N GLN A 40 -4.46 4.84 -9.90
CA GLN A 40 -4.09 6.05 -10.63
C GLN A 40 -2.65 6.49 -10.36
N GLN A 41 -2.17 6.36 -9.13
CA GLN A 41 -0.78 6.68 -8.78
C GLN A 41 0.20 5.66 -9.37
N LEU A 42 -0.14 4.36 -9.33
CA LEU A 42 0.66 3.29 -9.96
C LEU A 42 0.82 3.48 -11.47
N ALA A 43 -0.20 3.99 -12.15
CA ALA A 43 -0.14 4.30 -13.58
C ALA A 43 0.86 5.40 -13.94
N LYS A 44 1.18 6.29 -12.99
CA LYS A 44 2.14 7.40 -13.18
C LYS A 44 3.60 7.00 -12.99
N ILE A 45 3.87 5.79 -12.48
CA ILE A 45 5.23 5.35 -12.20
C ILE A 45 5.95 5.03 -13.51
N ASN A 46 6.99 5.80 -13.82
CA ASN A 46 7.80 5.58 -15.00
C ASN A 46 8.60 4.27 -14.86
N LYS A 47 8.35 3.32 -15.77
CA LYS A 47 8.96 1.98 -15.78
C LYS A 47 10.14 1.86 -16.74
N SER A 48 10.82 2.95 -17.10
CA SER A 48 11.85 2.94 -18.15
C SER A 48 13.21 2.37 -17.72
N SER A 49 13.67 2.65 -16.49
CA SER A 49 15.01 2.24 -16.00
C SER A 49 14.98 1.15 -14.93
N SER A 50 15.93 0.21 -14.97
CA SER A 50 16.19 -0.79 -13.91
C SER A 50 16.99 -0.23 -12.74
N SER A 51 17.52 0.99 -12.86
CA SER A 51 18.04 1.78 -11.74
C SER A 51 17.11 2.95 -11.45
N TYR A 52 16.56 2.96 -10.24
CA TYR A 52 15.64 3.98 -9.77
C TYR A 52 15.64 3.99 -8.24
N SER A 53 15.09 5.04 -7.65
CA SER A 53 14.93 5.15 -6.20
C SER A 53 13.49 5.40 -5.84
N PHE A 54 13.00 4.82 -4.75
CA PHE A 54 11.69 5.13 -4.20
C PHE A 54 11.80 5.47 -2.72
N VAL A 55 10.77 6.11 -2.18
CA VAL A 55 10.72 6.50 -0.78
C VAL A 55 9.74 5.63 0.00
N VAL A 56 10.04 5.36 1.27
CA VAL A 56 9.11 4.77 2.24
C VAL A 56 9.02 5.66 3.46
N TYR A 57 7.81 5.94 3.92
CA TYR A 57 7.52 6.66 5.16
C TYR A 57 6.16 6.19 5.70
N GLY A 58 5.89 6.37 6.99
CA GLY A 58 4.57 6.10 7.57
C GLY A 58 4.34 6.88 8.87
N ASP A 59 3.11 6.80 9.39
CA ASP A 59 2.69 7.51 10.61
C ASP A 59 2.78 9.05 10.45
N ASN A 60 2.24 9.58 9.35
CA ASN A 60 2.19 11.04 9.12
C ASN A 60 1.00 11.71 9.81
N ARG A 61 -0.15 11.02 9.85
CA ARG A 61 -1.45 11.46 10.42
C ARG A 61 -1.78 12.93 10.16
N ASP A 62 -1.66 13.34 8.90
CA ASP A 62 -1.91 14.70 8.40
C ASP A 62 -1.22 15.85 9.18
N SER A 63 -0.04 15.59 9.78
CA SER A 63 0.75 16.60 10.48
C SER A 63 1.16 17.75 9.53
N LYS A 64 0.35 18.81 9.47
CA LYS A 64 0.51 19.92 8.50
C LYS A 64 1.89 20.58 8.50
N GLY A 65 2.59 20.57 9.63
CA GLY A 65 3.97 21.09 9.72
C GLY A 65 5.00 20.06 9.26
N ARG A 66 5.12 18.96 10.02
CA ARG A 66 6.21 17.99 9.84
C ARG A 66 6.08 17.21 8.55
N PHE A 67 4.89 16.73 8.22
CA PHE A 67 4.67 15.96 7.00
C PHE A 67 4.89 16.80 5.74
N ASN A 68 4.44 18.06 5.72
CA ASN A 68 4.69 18.96 4.58
C ASN A 68 6.19 19.22 4.38
N LYS A 69 6.94 19.43 5.48
CA LYS A 69 8.40 19.57 5.43
C LYS A 69 9.07 18.34 4.80
N MET A 70 8.62 17.14 5.18
CA MET A 70 9.09 15.88 4.59
C MET A 70 8.80 15.80 3.09
N LEU A 71 7.57 16.10 2.66
CA LEU A 71 7.18 16.06 1.24
C LEU A 71 8.00 17.06 0.41
N LEU A 72 8.25 18.26 0.94
CA LEU A 72 9.10 19.27 0.30
C LEU A 72 10.57 18.83 0.23
N ASP A 73 11.07 18.08 1.22
CA ASP A 73 12.42 17.51 1.16
C ASP A 73 12.52 16.38 0.14
N ILE A 74 11.53 15.47 0.10
CA ILE A 74 11.42 14.39 -0.89
C ILE A 74 11.40 14.95 -2.32
N ASN A 75 10.70 16.06 -2.56
CA ASN A 75 10.64 16.73 -3.86
C ASN A 75 11.99 17.23 -4.39
N LYS A 76 13.03 17.32 -3.53
CA LYS A 76 14.40 17.69 -3.91
C LYS A 76 15.27 16.46 -4.23
N ARG A 77 14.73 15.24 -4.09
CA ARG A 77 15.46 13.98 -4.28
C ARG A 77 15.15 13.38 -5.66
N ASN A 78 16.10 12.63 -6.21
CA ASN A 78 15.89 11.86 -7.44
C ASN A 78 15.21 10.51 -7.13
N VAL A 79 13.89 10.54 -6.92
CA VAL A 79 13.05 9.40 -6.59
C VAL A 79 11.83 9.36 -7.51
N VAL A 80 11.32 8.18 -7.83
CA VAL A 80 10.28 7.99 -8.85
C VAL A 80 8.88 7.74 -8.30
N PHE A 81 8.76 7.34 -7.03
CA PHE A 81 7.49 7.23 -6.29
C PHE A 81 7.76 7.13 -4.78
N ALA A 82 6.70 7.27 -3.98
CA ALA A 82 6.69 7.05 -2.55
C ALA A 82 5.68 5.98 -2.13
N MET A 83 5.99 5.30 -1.03
CA MET A 83 5.11 4.37 -0.30
C MET A 83 4.76 5.02 1.05
N ALA A 84 3.50 5.43 1.22
CA ALA A 84 2.93 5.92 2.47
C ALA A 84 2.37 4.73 3.26
N ASN A 85 3.15 4.25 4.22
CA ASN A 85 3.05 2.93 4.84
C ASN A 85 2.11 2.91 6.07
N GLY A 86 0.87 3.33 5.87
CA GLY A 86 -0.21 3.31 6.88
C GLY A 86 -0.17 4.44 7.90
N ASP A 87 -1.28 4.60 8.63
CA ASP A 87 -1.55 5.69 9.56
C ASP A 87 -1.38 7.06 8.89
N LEU A 88 -2.12 7.20 7.78
CA LEU A 88 -2.18 8.39 6.95
C LEU A 88 -2.92 9.51 7.66
N VAL A 89 -3.93 9.13 8.44
CA VAL A 89 -4.89 10.00 9.11
C VAL A 89 -5.04 9.61 10.59
N SER A 90 -5.68 10.45 11.40
CA SER A 90 -5.91 10.13 12.82
C SER A 90 -7.11 9.20 13.01
N ILE A 91 -8.12 9.33 12.15
CA ILE A 91 -9.25 8.42 12.04
C ILE A 91 -9.59 8.18 10.57
N GLY A 92 -10.05 6.97 10.24
CA GLY A 92 -10.43 6.56 8.88
C GLY A 92 -11.72 7.19 8.33
N SER A 93 -12.06 8.42 8.74
CA SER A 93 -13.22 9.14 8.22
C SER A 93 -12.99 9.52 6.76
N LYS A 94 -14.07 9.55 5.96
CA LYS A 94 -14.01 10.00 4.56
C LYS A 94 -13.37 11.40 4.43
N SER A 95 -13.67 12.30 5.37
CA SER A 95 -13.14 13.67 5.37
C SER A 95 -11.61 13.70 5.56
N GLU A 96 -11.07 12.99 6.55
CA GLU A 96 -9.62 12.96 6.77
C GLU A 96 -8.91 12.27 5.61
N LEU A 97 -9.45 11.18 5.07
CA LEU A 97 -8.84 10.49 3.92
C LEU A 97 -8.75 11.39 2.67
N TYR A 98 -9.75 12.23 2.41
CA TYR A 98 -9.66 13.27 1.36
C TYR A 98 -8.75 14.44 1.77
N GLY A 99 -8.67 14.77 3.06
CA GLY A 99 -7.71 15.70 3.63
C GLY A 99 -6.28 15.30 3.31
N PHE A 100 -5.93 14.04 3.59
CA PHE A 100 -4.66 13.43 3.22
C PHE A 100 -4.39 13.55 1.72
N ILE A 101 -5.35 13.16 0.85
CA ILE A 101 -5.21 13.29 -0.62
C ILE A 101 -4.91 14.73 -1.03
N ASN A 102 -5.56 15.70 -0.42
CA ASN A 102 -5.31 17.11 -0.69
C ASN A 102 -3.92 17.55 -0.22
N GLN A 103 -3.48 17.09 0.96
CA GLN A 103 -2.17 17.41 1.50
C GLN A 103 -1.04 16.84 0.64
N ILE A 104 -1.15 15.59 0.18
CA ILE A 104 -0.11 14.96 -0.64
C ILE A 104 0.00 15.53 -2.06
N LYS A 105 -0.89 16.46 -2.48
CA LYS A 105 -0.69 17.24 -3.71
C LYS A 105 0.59 18.08 -3.69
N ILE A 106 1.17 18.32 -2.51
CA ILE A 106 2.51 18.91 -2.35
C ILE A 106 3.59 18.00 -2.99
N SER A 107 3.39 16.69 -3.01
CA SER A 107 4.31 15.72 -3.60
C SER A 107 4.35 15.85 -5.13
N LYS A 108 5.55 15.91 -5.69
CA LYS A 108 5.80 15.92 -7.14
C LYS A 108 5.90 14.51 -7.74
N ILE A 109 5.84 13.48 -6.91
CA ILE A 109 5.97 12.08 -7.31
C ILE A 109 4.71 11.29 -6.96
N PRO A 110 4.41 10.22 -7.70
CA PRO A 110 3.31 9.32 -7.35
C PRO A 110 3.47 8.78 -5.93
N THR A 111 2.39 8.80 -5.16
CA THR A 111 2.37 8.33 -3.76
C THR A 111 1.39 7.18 -3.65
N ILE A 112 1.88 5.99 -3.36
CA ILE A 112 1.10 4.78 -3.16
C ILE A 112 0.81 4.66 -1.66
N THR A 113 -0.43 4.39 -1.29
CA THR A 113 -0.84 4.24 0.11
C THR A 113 -1.03 2.79 0.52
N ILE A 114 -0.81 2.55 1.80
CA ILE A 114 -1.06 1.30 2.51
C ILE A 114 -1.97 1.62 3.69
N ILE A 115 -2.81 0.67 4.07
CA ILE A 115 -3.71 0.83 5.20
C ILE A 115 -2.98 0.55 6.51
N GLY A 116 -3.16 1.40 7.51
CA GLY A 116 -2.75 1.21 8.90
C GLY A 116 -3.96 1.08 9.83
N ASN A 117 -3.71 0.94 11.12
CA ASN A 117 -4.79 0.70 12.08
C ASN A 117 -5.66 1.94 12.27
N HIS A 118 -5.13 3.16 12.15
CA HIS A 118 -5.91 4.39 12.29
C HIS A 118 -7.00 4.54 11.21
N GLU A 119 -6.75 4.01 10.01
CA GLU A 119 -7.75 3.98 8.93
C GLU A 119 -8.97 3.11 9.25
N LEU A 120 -8.93 2.26 10.28
CA LEU A 120 -10.08 1.48 10.73
C LEU A 120 -10.94 2.22 11.76
N TYR A 121 -10.44 3.24 12.46
CA TYR A 121 -11.18 3.89 13.54
C TYR A 121 -12.18 4.96 13.03
N PRO A 122 -13.30 5.19 13.74
CA PRO A 122 -13.80 4.44 14.91
C PRO A 122 -14.56 3.15 14.54
N ASN A 123 -14.98 2.98 13.29
CA ASN A 123 -15.96 1.96 12.88
C ASN A 123 -15.38 0.58 12.52
N LYS A 124 -14.12 0.32 12.90
CA LYS A 124 -13.30 -0.88 12.63
C LYS A 124 -13.33 -1.39 11.19
N GLY A 125 -13.65 -0.53 10.22
CA GLY A 125 -13.94 -0.92 8.84
C GLY A 125 -13.00 -0.26 7.84
N SER A 126 -12.61 -0.99 6.80
CA SER A 126 -11.79 -0.48 5.69
C SER A 126 -12.62 0.11 4.54
N THR A 127 -13.92 0.35 4.74
CA THR A 127 -14.86 0.72 3.67
C THR A 127 -14.46 2.01 2.95
N TYR A 128 -14.24 3.10 3.69
CA TYR A 128 -13.86 4.37 3.07
C TYR A 128 -12.48 4.31 2.44
N TYR A 129 -11.54 3.61 3.08
CA TYR A 129 -10.23 3.36 2.47
C TYR A 129 -10.38 2.64 1.12
N ARG A 130 -11.18 1.56 1.06
CA ARG A 130 -11.40 0.80 -0.18
C ARG A 130 -12.07 1.61 -1.27
N GLN A 131 -13.06 2.44 -0.91
CA GLN A 131 -13.77 3.31 -1.84
C GLN A 131 -12.89 4.44 -2.41
N ILE A 132 -11.87 4.87 -1.67
CA ILE A 132 -11.01 6.01 -2.05
C ILE A 132 -9.71 5.55 -2.70
N PHE A 133 -9.03 4.60 -2.05
CA PHE A 133 -7.69 4.15 -2.43
C PHE A 133 -7.68 2.85 -3.23
N GLY A 134 -8.73 2.03 -3.12
CA GLY A 134 -8.81 0.71 -3.74
C GLY A 134 -8.47 -0.44 -2.78
N PRO A 135 -8.10 -1.64 -3.29
CA PRO A 135 -7.83 -2.81 -2.47
C PRO A 135 -6.81 -2.55 -1.35
N THR A 136 -7.02 -3.15 -0.18
CA THR A 136 -6.13 -2.96 0.98
C THR A 136 -4.87 -3.81 0.94
N TYR A 137 -4.90 -4.91 0.18
CA TYR A 137 -3.74 -5.74 -0.14
C TYR A 137 -3.73 -6.00 -1.64
N TYR A 138 -2.56 -5.90 -2.25
CA TYR A 138 -2.35 -6.06 -3.69
C TYR A 138 -0.86 -6.19 -3.98
N SER A 139 -0.52 -6.46 -5.22
CA SER A 139 0.87 -6.48 -5.68
C SER A 139 1.02 -5.68 -6.96
N PHE A 140 2.22 -5.16 -7.17
CA PHE A 140 2.59 -4.54 -8.42
C PHE A 140 4.07 -4.78 -8.72
N THR A 141 4.49 -4.42 -9.94
CA THR A 141 5.86 -4.63 -10.38
C THR A 141 6.42 -3.36 -11.01
N THR A 142 7.70 -3.14 -10.78
CA THR A 142 8.49 -2.19 -11.57
C THR A 142 9.86 -2.81 -11.85
N LYS A 143 10.12 -3.01 -13.15
CA LYS A 143 11.30 -3.71 -13.68
C LYS A 143 11.59 -5.03 -12.95
N ASN A 144 12.69 -5.09 -12.21
CA ASN A 144 13.24 -6.27 -11.56
C ASN A 144 12.73 -6.46 -10.12
N ALA A 145 11.78 -5.65 -9.67
CA ALA A 145 11.26 -5.70 -8.31
C ALA A 145 9.75 -5.99 -8.28
N TYR A 146 9.37 -6.84 -7.32
CA TYR A 146 8.00 -7.20 -6.96
C TYR A 146 7.64 -6.55 -5.63
N PHE A 147 6.51 -5.86 -5.59
CA PHE A 147 6.03 -5.14 -4.42
C PHE A 147 4.75 -5.84 -3.95
N ILE A 148 4.73 -6.28 -2.69
CA ILE A 148 3.59 -6.94 -2.08
C ILE A 148 3.13 -6.07 -0.92
N ILE A 149 1.91 -5.56 -1.03
CA ILE A 149 1.25 -4.75 -0.02
C ILE A 149 0.30 -5.67 0.74
N LEU A 150 0.42 -5.68 2.06
CA LEU A 150 -0.40 -6.46 2.96
C LEU A 150 -1.30 -5.54 3.79
N ASP A 151 -2.45 -6.08 4.16
CA ASP A 151 -3.38 -5.47 5.09
C ASP A 151 -3.29 -6.24 6.41
N ASP A 152 -2.55 -5.66 7.35
CA ASP A 152 -2.40 -6.09 8.74
C ASP A 152 -2.94 -5.04 9.73
N SER A 153 -3.77 -4.11 9.23
CA SER A 153 -4.34 -2.98 9.98
C SER A 153 -5.15 -3.37 11.23
N ASN A 154 -5.55 -4.64 11.34
CA ASN A 154 -6.22 -5.19 12.52
C ASN A 154 -5.25 -5.60 13.66
N ASN A 155 -3.94 -5.49 13.44
CA ASN A 155 -2.86 -5.92 14.36
C ASN A 155 -2.81 -7.42 14.70
N GLN A 156 -3.65 -8.25 14.07
CA GLN A 156 -3.74 -9.70 14.29
C GLN A 156 -2.98 -10.52 13.22
N GLY A 157 -2.39 -9.85 12.23
CA GLY A 157 -1.78 -10.48 11.06
C GLY A 157 -2.82 -10.78 9.97
N LEU A 158 -2.51 -11.74 9.11
CA LEU A 158 -3.28 -11.96 7.89
C LEU A 158 -4.36 -13.02 8.08
N GLY A 159 -5.60 -12.75 7.65
CA GLY A 159 -6.67 -13.76 7.55
C GLY A 159 -6.37 -14.85 6.51
N SER A 160 -7.09 -15.98 6.57
CA SER A 160 -6.83 -17.16 5.72
C SER A 160 -6.78 -16.85 4.22
N VAL A 161 -7.73 -16.06 3.72
CA VAL A 161 -7.79 -15.63 2.31
C VAL A 161 -6.54 -14.85 1.91
N GLN A 162 -6.14 -13.86 2.72
CA GLN A 162 -4.96 -13.05 2.43
C GLN A 162 -3.67 -13.87 2.58
N ARG A 163 -3.58 -14.83 3.52
CA ARG A 163 -2.44 -15.76 3.63
C ARG A 163 -2.28 -16.63 2.39
N GLN A 164 -3.36 -17.20 1.88
CA GLN A 164 -3.32 -18.00 0.65
C GLN A 164 -2.94 -17.14 -0.55
N TRP A 165 -3.48 -15.93 -0.64
CA TRP A 165 -3.10 -14.95 -1.65
C TRP A 165 -1.60 -14.60 -1.57
N LEU A 166 -1.08 -14.28 -0.38
CA LEU A 166 0.34 -13.98 -0.16
C LEU A 166 1.24 -15.13 -0.62
N GLN A 167 0.90 -16.40 -0.32
CA GLN A 167 1.68 -17.53 -0.79
C GLN A 167 1.74 -17.62 -2.33
N LYS A 168 0.63 -17.32 -3.01
CA LYS A 168 0.59 -17.27 -4.49
C LYS A 168 1.46 -16.13 -5.02
N GLU A 169 1.38 -14.96 -4.41
CA GLU A 169 2.19 -13.80 -4.79
C GLU A 169 3.68 -14.02 -4.55
N LEU A 170 4.06 -14.61 -3.42
CA LEU A 170 5.45 -14.96 -3.13
C LEU A 170 6.01 -15.97 -4.13
N LYS A 171 5.23 -16.97 -4.56
CA LYS A 171 5.60 -17.89 -5.65
C LYS A 171 5.80 -17.14 -6.98
N LYS A 172 4.84 -16.30 -7.39
CA LYS A 172 4.96 -15.48 -8.61
C LYS A 172 6.18 -14.57 -8.56
N SER A 173 6.48 -14.03 -7.39
CA SER A 173 7.56 -13.07 -7.18
C SER A 173 8.96 -13.66 -7.37
N GLN A 174 9.10 -14.99 -7.40
CA GLN A 174 10.40 -15.67 -7.56
C GLN A 174 11.07 -15.39 -8.92
N LYS A 175 10.32 -14.95 -9.94
CA LYS A 175 10.89 -14.50 -11.22
C LYS A 175 11.52 -13.10 -11.15
N TYR A 176 11.35 -12.38 -10.05
CA TYR A 176 11.90 -11.04 -9.83
C TYR A 176 13.11 -11.10 -8.91
N ARG A 177 14.05 -10.17 -9.15
CA ARG A 177 15.28 -10.10 -8.37
C ARG A 177 15.03 -9.64 -6.95
N HIS A 178 14.17 -8.64 -6.79
CA HIS A 178 13.85 -8.04 -5.51
C HIS A 178 12.38 -8.27 -5.18
N ARG A 179 12.07 -8.62 -3.94
CA ARG A 179 10.69 -8.73 -3.45
C ARG A 179 10.59 -7.97 -2.16
N PHE A 180 9.83 -6.89 -2.19
CA PHE A 180 9.61 -6.00 -1.08
C PHE A 180 8.22 -6.27 -0.50
N ILE A 181 8.18 -6.44 0.81
CA ILE A 181 6.92 -6.56 1.56
C ILE A 181 6.67 -5.22 2.23
N PHE A 182 5.44 -4.74 2.14
CA PHE A 182 4.97 -3.58 2.87
C PHE A 182 3.75 -3.96 3.68
N LEU A 183 3.79 -3.60 4.95
CA LEU A 183 2.75 -3.84 5.94
C LEU A 183 2.84 -2.72 6.97
N HIS A 184 1.77 -2.39 7.67
CA HIS A 184 1.82 -1.27 8.61
C HIS A 184 2.46 -1.70 9.95
N THR A 185 2.00 -2.81 10.53
CA THR A 185 2.33 -3.23 11.89
C THR A 185 3.49 -4.22 11.91
N PRO A 186 4.65 -3.88 12.50
CA PRO A 186 5.82 -4.76 12.53
C PRO A 186 5.50 -6.17 13.04
N LEU A 187 6.18 -7.20 12.52
CA LEU A 187 5.99 -8.57 13.02
C LEU A 187 6.35 -8.68 14.50
N TYR A 188 7.41 -8.00 14.92
CA TYR A 188 7.89 -7.98 16.30
C TYR A 188 8.38 -6.59 16.68
N ASP A 189 8.26 -6.22 17.96
CA ASP A 189 8.78 -4.97 18.48
C ASP A 189 10.29 -5.10 18.78
N PRO A 190 11.18 -4.40 18.04
CA PRO A 190 12.62 -4.52 18.22
C PRO A 190 13.14 -3.90 19.52
N ARG A 191 12.29 -3.17 20.25
CA ARG A 191 12.61 -2.58 21.56
C ARG A 191 12.38 -3.58 22.70
N LYS A 192 11.78 -4.73 22.40
CA LYS A 192 11.51 -5.83 23.33
C LYS A 192 12.45 -7.00 23.07
N GLY A 193 12.33 -8.05 23.88
CA GLY A 193 13.04 -9.32 23.64
C GLY A 193 12.68 -9.93 22.28
N LYS A 194 13.54 -10.83 21.78
CA LYS A 194 13.31 -11.51 20.50
C LYS A 194 11.99 -12.28 20.51
N TYR A 195 11.14 -11.99 19.53
CA TYR A 195 9.85 -12.67 19.31
C TYR A 195 8.85 -12.55 20.47
N VAL A 196 8.94 -11.45 21.23
CA VAL A 196 8.01 -11.11 22.30
C VAL A 196 6.98 -10.11 21.78
N GLN A 197 5.75 -10.22 22.27
CA GLN A 197 4.71 -9.24 21.96
C GLN A 197 5.11 -7.86 22.49
N GLY A 198 5.02 -6.85 21.63
CA GLY A 198 5.20 -5.45 21.99
C GLY A 198 4.24 -4.57 21.21
N HIS A 199 4.69 -3.40 20.80
CA HIS A 199 3.93 -2.54 19.88
C HIS A 199 4.12 -3.03 18.44
N SER A 200 3.56 -4.21 18.17
CA SER A 200 3.74 -5.01 16.96
C SER A 200 2.48 -5.87 16.76
N LEU A 201 2.49 -6.80 15.79
CA LEU A 201 1.42 -7.79 15.68
C LEU A 201 1.19 -8.49 17.02
N THR A 202 -0.05 -8.55 17.47
CA THR A 202 -0.41 -9.13 18.77
C THR A 202 -0.52 -10.65 18.71
N ASN A 203 -0.79 -11.20 17.52
CA ASN A 203 -0.80 -12.64 17.30
C ASN A 203 0.60 -13.12 16.90
N LEU A 204 1.38 -13.57 17.89
CA LEU A 204 2.75 -14.06 17.66
C LEU A 204 2.83 -15.26 16.72
N LYS A 205 1.82 -16.14 16.73
CA LYS A 205 1.78 -17.28 15.81
C LYS A 205 1.62 -16.80 14.36
N ALA A 206 0.73 -15.84 14.11
CA ALA A 206 0.58 -15.23 12.80
C ALA A 206 1.88 -14.53 12.36
N ALA A 207 2.54 -13.78 13.26
CA ALA A 207 3.82 -13.15 12.98
C ALA A 207 4.91 -14.16 12.60
N GLN A 208 5.01 -15.28 13.34
CA GLN A 208 5.93 -16.38 13.04
C GLN A 208 5.64 -17.04 11.69
N ASP A 209 4.38 -17.34 11.40
CA ASP A 209 3.98 -17.96 10.14
C ASP A 209 4.29 -17.05 8.93
N MET A 210 4.06 -15.74 9.07
CA MET A 210 4.47 -14.75 8.06
C MET A 210 6.00 -14.71 7.90
N ASN A 211 6.74 -14.65 9.02
CA ASN A 211 8.20 -14.60 8.98
C ASN A 211 8.80 -15.84 8.29
N ASN A 212 8.25 -17.03 8.57
CA ASN A 212 8.66 -18.28 7.93
C ASN A 212 8.40 -18.27 6.41
N LEU A 213 7.28 -17.69 5.96
CA LEU A 213 7.01 -17.50 4.54
C LEU A 213 8.01 -16.53 3.91
N PHE A 214 8.31 -15.42 4.57
CA PHE A 214 9.25 -14.43 4.06
C PHE A 214 10.67 -14.99 3.92
N ASP A 215 11.13 -15.76 4.91
CA ASP A 215 12.39 -16.51 4.84
C ASP A 215 12.38 -17.52 3.69
N LYS A 216 11.33 -18.35 3.59
CA LYS A 216 11.20 -19.40 2.55
C LYS A 216 11.30 -18.84 1.14
N TYR A 217 10.73 -17.66 0.91
CA TYR A 217 10.68 -17.02 -0.40
C TYR A 217 11.75 -15.93 -0.59
N ASN A 218 12.74 -15.88 0.31
CA ASN A 218 13.92 -15.02 0.26
C ASN A 218 13.61 -13.52 0.19
N VAL A 219 12.58 -13.03 0.89
CA VAL A 219 12.17 -11.61 0.87
C VAL A 219 13.36 -10.64 1.03
N THR A 220 13.42 -9.60 0.19
CA THR A 220 14.55 -8.67 0.09
C THR A 220 14.56 -7.65 1.23
N MET A 221 13.38 -7.15 1.59
CA MET A 221 13.17 -6.26 2.73
C MET A 221 11.69 -6.24 3.09
N ILE A 222 11.40 -6.21 4.38
CA ILE A 222 10.09 -5.86 4.92
C ILE A 222 10.15 -4.40 5.36
N PHE A 223 9.18 -3.60 4.94
CA PHE A 223 8.97 -2.25 5.43
C PHE A 223 7.73 -2.23 6.31
N SER A 224 7.89 -1.66 7.51
CA SER A 224 6.79 -1.41 8.43
C SER A 224 6.86 -0.02 9.08
N SER A 225 5.82 0.33 9.80
CA SER A 225 5.57 1.62 10.43
C SER A 225 5.11 1.37 11.88
N HIS A 226 4.09 2.07 12.38
CA HIS A 226 3.37 1.83 13.63
C HIS A 226 4.17 2.17 14.89
N ILE A 227 5.41 1.68 15.01
CA ILE A 227 6.35 2.17 16.00
C ILE A 227 6.90 3.49 15.48
N HIS A 228 6.48 4.60 16.09
CA HIS A 228 6.84 5.95 15.64
C HIS A 228 8.34 6.25 15.86
N GLY A 229 9.19 5.75 14.97
CA GLY A 229 10.63 5.81 15.02
C GLY A 229 11.29 5.02 13.87
N TYR A 230 12.61 4.93 13.92
CA TYR A 230 13.45 4.21 12.96
C TYR A 230 14.13 3.01 13.63
N PHE A 231 13.89 1.82 13.07
CA PHE A 231 14.59 0.60 13.47
C PHE A 231 14.95 -0.20 12.23
N ARG A 232 16.09 -0.90 12.29
CA ARG A 232 16.53 -1.80 11.23
C ARG A 232 17.17 -3.03 11.85
N GLY A 233 16.89 -4.19 11.27
CA GLY A 233 17.46 -5.43 11.73
C GLY A 233 17.08 -6.60 10.83
N LYS A 234 17.05 -7.79 11.43
CA LYS A 234 16.54 -9.01 10.80
C LYS A 234 15.58 -9.72 11.74
N TRP A 235 14.48 -10.21 11.18
CA TRP A 235 13.64 -11.20 11.83
C TRP A 235 13.97 -12.54 11.18
N HIS A 236 14.60 -13.45 11.94
CA HIS A 236 15.26 -14.62 11.38
C HIS A 236 16.28 -14.24 10.28
N LYS A 237 16.02 -14.63 9.02
CA LYS A 237 16.88 -14.34 7.87
C LYS A 237 16.44 -13.09 7.12
N THR A 238 15.17 -12.70 7.26
CA THR A 238 14.57 -11.61 6.50
C THR A 238 14.91 -10.25 7.13
N PRO A 239 15.51 -9.31 6.38
CA PRO A 239 15.76 -7.96 6.89
C PRO A 239 14.46 -7.14 6.96
N TYR A 240 14.40 -6.25 7.95
CA TYR A 240 13.30 -5.31 8.11
C TYR A 240 13.81 -3.88 8.33
N ILE A 241 12.97 -2.91 7.96
CA ILE A 241 13.08 -1.51 8.32
C ILE A 241 11.72 -1.04 8.83
N ILE A 242 11.71 -0.46 10.03
CA ILE A 242 10.59 0.30 10.58
C ILE A 242 10.87 1.79 10.36
N THR A 243 9.93 2.52 9.76
CA THR A 243 10.09 3.94 9.37
C THR A 243 8.84 4.78 9.71
N GLY A 244 8.43 4.80 10.98
CA GLY A 244 7.23 5.50 11.46
C GLY A 244 7.43 6.96 11.86
N GLY A 245 8.35 7.67 11.23
CA GLY A 245 8.75 9.03 11.61
C GLY A 245 8.22 10.14 10.71
N ALA A 246 7.10 9.95 10.01
CA ALA A 246 6.66 10.87 8.95
C ALA A 246 5.88 12.11 9.43
N GLY A 247 5.48 12.17 10.71
CA GLY A 247 4.90 13.41 11.23
C GLY A 247 4.33 13.38 12.64
N VAL A 248 3.73 12.26 13.07
CA VAL A 248 3.17 12.15 14.43
C VAL A 248 4.28 12.07 15.48
N ASP A 249 3.95 12.33 16.75
CA ASP A 249 4.93 12.29 17.84
C ASP A 249 5.59 10.92 18.00
N LEU A 250 6.89 10.96 18.27
CA LEU A 250 7.75 9.78 18.34
C LEU A 250 7.45 8.94 19.59
N ALA A 251 7.60 7.63 19.49
CA ALA A 251 7.25 6.68 20.55
C ALA A 251 8.32 6.56 21.66
N GLY A 252 9.31 7.45 21.68
CA GLY A 252 10.42 7.43 22.63
C GLY A 252 11.40 8.58 22.40
N THR A 253 12.46 8.62 23.21
CA THR A 253 13.37 9.79 23.29
C THR A 253 14.82 9.49 22.89
N ASN A 254 15.21 8.22 22.73
CA ASN A 254 16.56 7.86 22.30
C ASN A 254 16.85 8.38 20.86
N PRO A 255 17.77 9.33 20.67
CA PRO A 255 17.98 10.02 19.39
C PRO A 255 18.55 9.13 18.29
N LYS A 256 19.02 7.92 18.62
CA LYS A 256 19.45 6.92 17.63
C LYS A 256 18.30 6.25 16.90
N ASN A 257 17.11 6.23 17.49
CA ASN A 257 15.94 5.54 16.93
C ASN A 257 14.75 6.49 16.76
N PHE A 258 14.60 7.46 17.64
CA PHE A 258 13.45 8.34 17.65
C PHE A 258 13.86 9.70 17.07
N PHE A 259 13.62 9.84 15.77
CA PHE A 259 13.77 11.08 15.02
C PHE A 259 12.82 11.04 13.82
N PHE A 260 12.39 12.21 13.35
CA PHE A 260 11.57 12.31 12.15
C PHE A 260 12.37 11.85 10.93
N ASN A 261 11.82 10.90 10.18
CA ASN A 261 12.55 10.21 9.14
C ASN A 261 11.68 9.68 8.00
N TYR A 262 12.33 9.46 6.88
CA TYR A 262 11.88 8.61 5.79
C TYR A 262 13.08 7.83 5.23
N VAL A 263 12.81 6.81 4.41
CA VAL A 263 13.86 5.96 3.84
C VAL A 263 13.83 6.05 2.32
N ILE A 264 14.98 6.36 1.72
CA ILE A 264 15.20 6.22 0.28
C ILE A 264 15.76 4.84 0.01
N VAL A 265 15.11 4.12 -0.91
CA VAL A 265 15.52 2.80 -1.36
C VAL A 265 16.06 2.96 -2.77
N HIS A 266 17.37 2.83 -2.93
CA HIS A 266 18.04 2.88 -4.21
C HIS A 266 18.17 1.49 -4.79
N LEU A 267 17.61 1.28 -5.99
CA LEU A 267 17.80 0.08 -6.78
C LEU A 267 18.78 0.38 -7.90
N ASN A 268 19.82 -0.45 -8.00
CA ASN A 268 20.74 -0.44 -9.13
C ASN A 268 21.03 -1.88 -9.53
N GLY A 269 20.22 -2.41 -10.46
CA GLY A 269 20.30 -3.80 -10.90
C GLY A 269 20.22 -4.77 -9.71
N ASN A 270 21.35 -5.37 -9.34
CA ASN A 270 21.44 -6.36 -8.27
C ASN A 270 21.61 -5.77 -6.86
N LYS A 271 21.99 -4.49 -6.74
CA LYS A 271 22.26 -3.85 -5.44
C LYS A 271 21.06 -3.04 -4.97
N VAL A 272 20.72 -3.18 -3.69
CA VAL A 272 19.75 -2.33 -3.01
C VAL A 272 20.46 -1.61 -1.86
N ILE A 273 20.34 -0.28 -1.84
CA ILE A 273 20.88 0.56 -0.76
C ILE A 273 19.70 1.25 -0.06
N TYR A 274 19.73 1.25 1.27
CA TYR A 274 18.71 1.88 2.11
C TYR A 274 19.34 3.07 2.82
N GLN A 275 18.90 4.28 2.48
CA GLN A 275 19.35 5.52 3.09
C GLN A 275 18.23 6.08 3.97
N VAL A 276 18.47 6.13 5.28
CA VAL A 276 17.59 6.87 6.20
C VAL A 276 17.91 8.37 6.11
N VAL A 277 16.88 9.19 5.99
CA VAL A 277 17.00 10.64 5.95
C VAL A 277 16.29 11.23 7.16
N LYS A 278 16.98 12.12 7.89
CA LYS A 278 16.38 12.98 8.92
C LYS A 278 15.96 14.28 8.25
N TYR A 279 14.77 14.79 8.58
CA TYR A 279 14.24 16.03 8.00
C TYR A 279 13.73 17.00 9.07
#